data_AF-A0A6H1ZIX6-F1
#
_entry.id   AF-A0A6H1ZIX6-F1
#
_cell.length_a   1.000
_cell.length_b   1.000
_cell.length_c   1.000
_cell.angle_alpha   90.00
_cell.angle_beta   90.00
_cell.angle_gamma   90.00
#
_symmetry.space_group_name_H-M   'P 1'
#
loop_
_entity.id
_entity.type
_entity.pdbx_description
1 polymer ?
#
loop_
_entity_poly.entity_id
_entity_poly.type
_entity_poly.pdbx_seq_one_letter_code
_entity_poly.pdbx_strand_id
1 'polypeptide(L)'
;MDYTVTLSDGEEKALLTDMVSIQDWLDNAIHNKARQCIDNIVEQVSDKQPKKIPEPEKLEILRKAKVESAIERQARSDRELKAGMG
;
A
#
# COMPACT_ATOMS: atom_id res chain seq x y z
N MET A 1 1.01 14.82 -4.21
CA MET A 1 0.45 13.82 -5.13
C MET A 1 -0.99 13.66 -4.72
N ASP A 2 -1.90 13.88 -5.64
CA ASP A 2 -3.32 13.97 -5.36
C ASP A 2 -4.03 12.81 -6.05
N TYR A 3 -4.83 12.06 -5.30
CA TYR A 3 -5.61 10.93 -5.80
C TYR A 3 -7.08 11.22 -5.54
N THR A 4 -7.91 11.19 -6.59
CA THR A 4 -9.34 11.45 -6.52
C THR A 4 -10.15 10.19 -6.79
N VAL A 5 -11.25 10.02 -6.07
CA VAL A 5 -12.23 8.93 -6.28
C VAL A 5 -13.57 9.56 -6.66
N THR A 6 -14.20 9.02 -7.71
CA THR A 6 -15.56 9.38 -8.10
C THR A 6 -16.52 8.35 -7.54
N LEU A 7 -17.53 8.80 -6.80
CA LEU A 7 -18.60 7.96 -6.26
C LEU A 7 -19.91 8.26 -6.99
N SER A 8 -20.75 7.25 -7.14
CA SER A 8 -22.16 7.46 -7.51
C SER A 8 -22.96 8.00 -6.33
N ASP A 9 -24.10 8.64 -6.63
CA ASP A 9 -25.05 9.13 -5.62
C ASP A 9 -25.47 8.03 -4.61
N GLY A 10 -25.66 6.81 -5.11
CA GLY A 10 -26.00 5.66 -4.26
C GLY A 10 -24.87 5.24 -3.31
N GLU A 11 -23.63 5.26 -3.78
CA GLU A 11 -22.45 4.94 -2.96
C GLU A 11 -22.19 6.01 -1.91
N GLU A 12 -22.24 7.29 -2.28
CA GLU A 12 -22.09 8.40 -1.34
C GLU A 12 -23.17 8.33 -0.25
N LYS A 13 -24.44 8.17 -0.65
CA LYS A 13 -25.54 8.04 0.30
C LYS A 13 -25.35 6.86 1.25
N ALA A 14 -24.91 5.71 0.75
CA ALA A 14 -24.66 4.54 1.59
C ALA A 14 -23.51 4.78 2.57
N LEU A 15 -22.39 5.35 2.11
CA LEU A 15 -21.23 5.64 2.96
C LEU A 15 -21.57 6.65 4.07
N LEU A 16 -22.34 7.70 3.76
CA LEU A 16 -22.76 8.70 4.74
C LEU A 16 -23.71 8.15 5.83
N THR A 17 -24.20 6.91 5.71
CA THR A 17 -24.90 6.24 6.81
C THR A 17 -23.96 5.62 7.85
N ASP A 18 -22.73 5.29 7.45
CA ASP A 18 -21.73 4.63 8.28
C ASP A 18 -20.64 5.60 8.77
N MET A 19 -20.27 6.60 7.95
CA MET A 19 -19.22 7.57 8.25
C MET A 19 -19.69 9.02 8.13
N VAL A 20 -19.12 9.89 8.97
CA VAL A 20 -19.47 11.32 9.02
C VAL A 20 -18.83 12.11 7.87
N SER A 21 -17.61 11.74 7.47
CA SER A 21 -16.83 12.41 6.43
C SER A 21 -16.11 11.36 5.61
N ILE A 22 -16.53 11.20 4.35
CA ILE A 22 -15.93 10.24 3.41
C ILE A 22 -14.46 10.60 3.15
N GLN A 23 -14.16 11.89 3.02
CA GLN A 23 -12.81 12.37 2.76
C GLN A 23 -11.87 12.06 3.93
N ASP A 24 -12.26 12.38 5.17
CA ASP A 24 -11.42 12.09 6.34
C ASP A 24 -11.20 10.59 6.52
N TRP A 25 -12.22 9.78 6.25
CA TRP A 25 -12.08 8.33 6.28
C TRP A 25 -11.09 7.85 5.21
N LEU A 26 -11.20 8.36 3.97
CA LEU A 26 -10.33 8.00 2.87
C LEU A 26 -8.87 8.39 3.14
N ASP A 27 -8.63 9.62 3.61
CA ASP A 27 -7.29 10.09 3.98
C ASP A 27 -6.66 9.19 5.06
N ASN A 28 -7.41 8.93 6.13
CA ASN A 28 -6.94 8.05 7.20
C ASN A 28 -6.69 6.61 6.72
N ALA A 29 -7.57 6.07 5.88
CA ALA A 29 -7.45 4.72 5.34
C ALA A 29 -6.19 4.58 4.47
N ILE A 30 -5.94 5.55 3.58
CA ILE A 30 -4.78 5.55 2.68
C ILE A 30 -3.48 5.76 3.45
N HIS A 31 -3.44 6.68 4.42
CA HIS A 31 -2.26 6.86 5.27
C HIS A 31 -1.94 5.62 6.11
N ASN A 32 -2.95 4.98 6.70
CA ASN A 32 -2.79 3.73 7.43
C ASN A 32 -2.27 2.61 6.53
N LYS A 33 -2.81 2.50 5.31
CA LYS A 33 -2.37 1.51 4.33
C LYS A 33 -0.92 1.77 3.91
N ALA A 34 -0.55 3.02 3.67
CA ALA A 34 0.83 3.40 3.33
C ALA A 34 1.80 3.00 4.44
N ARG A 35 1.46 3.28 5.70
CA ARG A 35 2.27 2.87 6.86
C ARG A 35 2.47 1.36 6.93
N GLN A 36 1.40 0.57 6.75
CA GLN A 36 1.50 -0.89 6.72
C GLN A 36 2.39 -1.39 5.57
N CYS A 37 2.27 -0.78 4.38
CA CYS A 37 3.12 -1.13 3.25
C CYS A 37 4.60 -0.82 3.52
N ILE A 38 4.90 0.33 4.14
CA ILE A 38 6.26 0.68 4.55
C ILE A 38 6.80 -0.36 5.54
N ASP A 39 6.02 -0.71 6.57
CA ASP A 39 6.42 -1.69 7.57
C ASP A 39 6.72 -3.05 6.94
N ASN A 40 5.84 -3.53 6.06
CA ASN A 40 6.03 -4.80 5.35
C ASN A 40 7.28 -4.81 4.46
N ILE A 41 7.62 -3.68 3.83
CA ILE A 41 8.83 -3.57 3.02
C ILE A 41 10.06 -3.61 3.91
N VAL A 42 10.05 -2.87 5.03
CA VAL A 42 11.16 -2.88 6.00
C VAL A 42 11.43 -4.29 6.51
N GLU A 43 10.39 -5.08 6.80
CA GLU A 43 10.55 -6.51 7.20
C GLU A 43 11.11 -7.39 6.09
N GLN A 44 10.84 -7.09 4.82
CA GLN A 44 11.33 -7.87 3.69
C GLN A 44 12.79 -7.56 3.33
N VAL A 45 13.23 -6.32 3.54
CA VAL A 45 14.52 -5.83 3.03
C VAL A 45 15.54 -5.51 4.12
N SER A 46 15.17 -5.67 5.39
CA SER A 46 16.07 -5.45 6.54
C SER A 46 15.77 -6.39 7.70
N ASP A 47 16.78 -6.69 8.52
CA ASP A 47 16.61 -7.46 9.76
C ASP A 47 15.97 -6.67 10.92
N LYS A 48 15.54 -5.42 10.65
CA LYS A 48 14.99 -4.54 11.67
C LYS A 48 13.50 -4.77 11.84
N GLN A 49 13.05 -4.78 13.08
CA GLN A 49 11.62 -4.83 13.37
C GLN A 49 11.02 -3.43 13.13
N PRO A 50 10.08 -3.25 12.17
CA PRO A 50 9.55 -1.93 11.81
C PRO A 50 8.86 -1.24 12.99
N LYS A 51 8.26 -2.01 13.91
CA LYS A 51 7.62 -1.46 15.12
C LYS A 51 8.62 -0.84 16.11
N LYS A 52 9.93 -1.08 15.96
CA LYS A 52 10.99 -0.62 16.87
C LYS A 52 11.86 0.50 16.31
N ILE A 53 11.61 0.93 15.07
CA ILE A 53 12.38 2.01 14.44
C ILE A 53 11.48 3.19 14.08
N PRO A 54 11.99 4.43 14.14
CA PRO A 54 11.21 5.63 13.84
C PRO A 54 10.92 5.73 12.34
N GLU A 55 9.86 6.45 11.99
CA GLU A 55 9.39 6.57 10.59
C GLU A 55 10.44 7.14 9.61
N PRO A 56 11.24 8.17 9.96
CA PRO A 56 12.31 8.64 9.08
C PRO A 56 13.31 7.54 8.68
N GLU A 57 13.64 6.65 9.62
CA GLU A 57 14.56 5.53 9.37
C GLU A 57 13.93 4.48 8.43
N LYS A 58 12.63 4.21 8.57
CA LYS A 58 11.89 3.34 7.64
C LYS A 58 11.92 3.89 6.22
N LEU A 59 11.74 5.21 6.07
CA LEU A 59 11.76 5.88 4.77
C LEU A 59 13.17 5.85 4.15
N GLU A 60 14.23 5.96 4.95
CA GLU A 60 15.60 5.77 4.45
C GLU A 60 15.85 4.35 3.96
N ILE A 61 15.36 3.32 4.68
CA ILE A 61 15.43 1.93 4.26
C ILE A 61 14.69 1.75 2.94
N LEU A 62 13.45 2.24 2.84
CA LEU A 62 12.63 2.18 1.63
C LEU A 62 13.33 2.85 0.43
N ARG A 63 13.96 4.02 0.65
CA ARG A 63 14.69 4.75 -0.40
C ARG A 63 15.90 3.97 -0.95
N LYS A 64 16.56 3.18 -0.09
CA LYS A 64 17.72 2.35 -0.46
C LYS A 64 17.31 0.99 -1.01
N ALA A 65 16.10 0.54 -0.70
CA ALA A 65 15.60 -0.76 -1.10
C ALA A 65 15.29 -0.80 -2.62
N LYS A 66 15.80 -1.83 -3.30
CA LYS A 66 15.35 -2.18 -4.65
C LYS A 66 14.13 -3.09 -4.52
N VAL A 67 12.95 -2.47 -4.37
CA VAL A 67 11.69 -3.20 -4.21
C VAL A 67 11.02 -3.30 -5.58
N GLU A 68 10.69 -4.52 -6.00
CA GLU A 68 9.85 -4.73 -7.18
C GLU A 68 8.44 -4.19 -6.92
N SER A 69 7.90 -3.43 -7.87
CA SER A 69 6.51 -2.99 -7.83
C SER A 69 5.55 -4.19 -7.89
N ALA A 70 4.30 -3.97 -7.47
CA ALA A 70 3.27 -5.01 -7.57
C ALA A 70 3.08 -5.51 -9.02
N ILE A 71 3.21 -4.62 -10.00
CA ILE A 71 3.10 -4.96 -11.42
C ILE A 71 4.27 -5.85 -11.88
N GLU A 72 5.50 -5.52 -11.47
CA GLU A 72 6.68 -6.33 -11.80
C GLU A 72 6.61 -7.73 -11.18
N ARG A 73 6.18 -7.83 -9.92
CA ARG A 73 5.96 -9.13 -9.26
C ARG A 73 4.88 -9.97 -9.95
N GLN A 74 3.77 -9.34 -10.34
CA GLN A 74 2.70 -10.00 -11.10
C GLN A 74 3.22 -10.52 -12.45
N ALA A 75 3.97 -9.68 -13.17
CA ALA A 75 4.55 -10.04 -14.47
C ALA A 75 5.59 -11.17 -14.34
N ARG A 76 6.38 -11.20 -13.26
CA ARG A 76 7.29 -12.31 -12.98
C ARG A 76 6.52 -13.59 -12.72
N SER A 77 5.53 -13.56 -11.83
CA SER A 77 4.72 -14.74 -11.49
C SER A 77 4.01 -15.32 -12.73
N ASP A 78 3.50 -14.49 -13.64
CA ASP A 78 2.88 -14.94 -14.90
C ASP A 78 3.90 -15.62 -15.83
N ARG A 79 5.13 -15.10 -15.89
CA ARG A 79 6.22 -15.72 -16.66
C ARG A 79 6.65 -17.07 -16.07
N GLU A 80 6.77 -17.15 -14.74
CA GLU A 80 7.14 -18.38 -14.03
C GLU A 80 6.08 -19.48 -14.21
N LEU A 81 4.78 -19.12 -14.15
CA LEU A 81 3.67 -20.03 -14.43
C LEU A 81 3.70 -20.53 -15.88
N LYS A 82 3.93 -19.63 -16.86
CA LYS A 82 4.03 -20.02 -18.27
C LYS A 82 5.24 -20.89 -18.57
N ALA A 83 6.37 -20.67 -17.89
CA ALA A 83 7.58 -21.46 -18.07
C ALA A 83 7.50 -22.86 -17.42
N GLY A 84 6.74 -23.01 -16.32
CA GLY A 84 6.54 -24.29 -15.63
C GLY A 84 5.46 -25.19 -16.24
N MET A 85 4.69 -24.70 -17.21
CA MET A 85 3.65 -25.45 -17.94
C MET A 85 4.09 -25.91 -19.34
N GLY A 86 5.36 -25.70 -19.71
CA GLY A 86 5.95 -26.05 -21.01
C GLY A 86 6.85 -27.27 -20.98
#